data_AF-A0A3D5ES06-F1
#
_entry.id   AF-A0A3D5ES06-F1
#
_cell.length_a   1.000
_cell.length_b   1.000
_cell.length_c   1.000
_cell.angle_alpha   90.00
_cell.angle_beta   90.00
_cell.angle_gamma   90.00
#
_symmetry.space_group_name_H-M   'P 1'
#
loop_
_entity.id
_entity.type
_entity.pdbx_description
1 polymer ?
#
loop_
_entity_poly.entity_id
_entity_poly.type
_entity_poly.pdbx_seq_one_letter_code
_entity_poly.pdbx_strand_id
1 'polypeptide(L)' 'VRQKEKIKALRADVDILTLTATPIPRTLNMAMSGMRDLSIIATPPAKRLAVKTFVRQRDAELIREAILREIKRGGQVYFL' A
#
# COMPACT_ATOMS: atom_id res chain seq x y z
N VAL A 1 4.61 16.10 3.45
CA VAL A 1 4.77 17.08 2.32
C VAL A 1 5.99 17.97 2.52
N ARG A 2 6.12 18.67 3.67
CA ARG A 2 7.28 19.54 3.97
C ARG A 2 8.65 18.86 3.81
N GLN A 3 8.76 17.58 4.16
CA GLN A 3 10.00 16.80 3.96
C GLN A 3 10.40 16.65 2.48
N LYS A 4 9.42 16.47 1.58
CA LYS A 4 9.69 16.33 0.14
C LYS A 4 10.06 17.67 -0.50
N GLU A 5 9.41 18.75 -0.07
CA GLU A 5 9.73 20.11 -0.52
C GLU A 5 11.12 20.57 -0.06
N LYS A 6 11.56 20.13 1.13
CA LYS A 6 12.94 20.38 1.60
C LYS A 6 14.00 19.74 0.70
N ILE A 7 13.73 18.55 0.15
CA ILE A 7 14.64 17.85 -0.77
C ILE A 7 14.68 18.55 -2.14
N LYS A 8 13.51 18.98 -2.65
CA LYS A 8 13.44 19.79 -3.87
C LYS A 8 14.19 21.12 -3.78
N ALA A 9 14.23 21.72 -2.60
CA ALA A 9 14.93 22.98 -2.39
C ALA A 9 16.46 22.86 -2.39
N LEU A 10 17.03 21.64 -2.36
CA LEU A 10 18.48 21.43 -2.31
C LEU A 10 19.17 21.66 -3.67
N ARG A 11 18.46 21.44 -4.79
CA ARG A 11 18.93 21.70 -6.17
C ARG A 11 17.73 21.94 -7.08
N ALA A 12 17.81 22.97 -7.93
CA ALA A 12 16.72 23.37 -8.83
C ALA A 12 16.43 22.33 -9.93
N ASP A 13 17.46 21.64 -10.43
CA ASP A 13 17.35 20.71 -11.55
C ASP A 13 17.63 19.26 -11.09
N VAL A 14 16.62 18.61 -10.51
CA VAL A 14 16.72 17.20 -10.11
C VAL A 14 15.51 16.42 -10.62
N ASP A 15 15.77 15.30 -11.30
CA ASP A 15 14.74 14.34 -11.68
C ASP A 15 14.22 13.59 -10.45
N ILE A 16 12.90 13.55 -10.28
CA ILE A 16 12.27 12.97 -9.09
C ILE A 16 11.38 11.80 -9.48
N LEU A 17 11.77 10.60 -9.04
CA LEU A 17 10.92 9.42 -9.08
C LEU A 17 10.23 9.21 -7.72
N THR A 18 8.91 9.31 -7.68
CA THR A 18 8.12 9.03 -6.47
C THR A 18 7.43 7.67 -6.59
N LEU A 19 7.82 6.72 -5.75
CA LEU A 19 7.13 5.42 -5.62
C LEU A 19 6.07 5.49 -4.52
N THR A 20 4.86 4.99 -4.79
CA THR A 20 3.79 4.89 -3.79
C THR A 20 2.89 3.70 -4.08
N ALA A 21 2.53 2.95 -3.02
CA ALA A 21 1.48 1.92 -3.09
C ALA A 21 0.08 2.55 -2.96
N THR A 22 -0.03 3.73 -2.35
CA THR A 22 -1.28 4.45 -2.10
C THR A 22 -1.05 5.96 -2.29
N PRO A 23 -1.41 6.55 -3.44
CA PRO A 23 -1.26 7.99 -3.62
C PRO A 23 -2.25 8.75 -2.72
N ILE A 24 -1.77 9.79 -2.04
CA ILE A 24 -2.64 10.70 -1.27
C ILE A 24 -3.66 11.34 -2.23
N PRO A 25 -4.95 11.46 -1.88
CA PRO A 25 -6.00 11.90 -2.81
C PRO A 25 -5.69 13.18 -3.58
N ARG A 26 -5.09 14.18 -2.92
CA ARG A 26 -4.68 15.43 -3.58
C ARG A 26 -3.55 15.23 -4.60
N THR A 27 -2.57 14.37 -4.30
CA THR A 27 -1.46 14.10 -5.24
C THR A 27 -1.94 13.25 -6.41
N LEU A 28 -2.88 12.32 -6.18
CA LEU A 28 -3.57 11.60 -7.25
C LEU A 28 -4.34 12.57 -8.15
N ASN A 29 -5.08 13.52 -7.58
CA ASN A 29 -5.82 14.52 -8.37
C ASN A 29 -4.87 15.37 -9.23
N MET A 30 -3.72 15.79 -8.69
CA MET A 30 -2.71 16.53 -9.46
C MET A 30 -2.19 15.71 -10.64
N ALA A 31 -1.93 14.41 -10.44
CA ALA A 31 -1.53 13.51 -11.50
C ALA A 31 -2.61 13.35 -12.58
N MET A 32 -3.87 13.12 -12.16
CA MET A 32 -5.00 12.99 -13.08
C MET A 32 -5.29 14.28 -13.86
N SER A 33 -4.99 15.45 -13.29
CA SER A 33 -5.12 16.75 -13.96
C SER A 33 -3.96 17.09 -14.91
N GLY A 34 -2.96 16.22 -15.06
CA GLY A 34 -1.80 16.45 -15.94
C GLY A 34 -0.72 17.37 -15.36
N MET A 35 -0.86 17.84 -14.12
CA MET A 35 0.20 18.62 -13.45
C MET A 35 1.40 17.78 -13.03
N ARG A 36 1.28 16.43 -13.04
CA ARG A 36 2.36 15.47 -12.78
C ARG A 36 2.14 14.20 -13.58
N ASP A 37 3.21 13.66 -14.15
CA ASP A 37 3.16 12.36 -14.80
C ASP A 37 2.91 11.23 -13.79
N LEU A 38 2.14 10.23 -14.21
CA LEU A 38 1.79 9.06 -13.43
C LEU A 38 1.95 7.81 -14.27
N SER A 39 2.73 6.86 -13.75
CA SER A 39 2.82 5.50 -14.27
C SER A 39 2.20 4.53 -13.28
N ILE A 40 1.26 3.70 -13.74
CA ILE A 40 0.55 2.73 -12.92
C ILE A 40 1.06 1.33 -13.25
N ILE A 41 1.57 0.63 -12.23
CA ILE A 41 1.94 -0.78 -12.33
C ILE A 41 0.80 -1.61 -11.74
N ALA A 42 -0.15 -2.01 -12.59
CA ALA A 42 -1.33 -2.77 -12.17
C ALA A 42 -1.12 -4.30 -12.15
N THR A 43 -0.19 -4.81 -12.98
CA THR A 43 0.02 -6.25 -13.13
C THR A 43 0.75 -6.82 -11.91
N PRO A 44 0.13 -7.75 -11.15
CA PRO A 44 0.81 -8.40 -10.04
C PRO A 44 1.90 -9.37 -10.53
N PRO A 45 2.91 -9.67 -9.69
CA PRO A 45 3.88 -10.71 -10.00
C PRO A 45 3.22 -12.09 -10.15
N ALA A 46 3.89 -12.97 -10.90
CA ALA A 46 3.43 -14.34 -11.09
C ALA A 46 3.21 -15.06 -9.74
N LYS A 47 2.22 -15.95 -9.69
CA LYS A 47 1.83 -16.73 -8.49
C LYS A 47 1.27 -15.91 -7.32
N ARG A 48 1.01 -14.60 -7.48
CA ARG A 48 0.28 -13.81 -6.46
C ARG A 48 -1.18 -14.24 -6.43
N LEU A 49 -1.62 -14.80 -5.30
CA LEU A 49 -3.03 -15.07 -5.03
C LEU A 49 -3.68 -13.86 -4.35
N ALA A 50 -4.95 -13.58 -4.68
CA ALA A 50 -5.72 -12.55 -4.01
C ALA A 50 -5.94 -12.91 -2.53
N VAL A 51 -5.85 -11.90 -1.65
CA VAL A 51 -6.15 -12.08 -0.22
C VAL A 51 -7.66 -12.23 -0.05
N LYS A 52 -8.09 -13.22 0.73
CA LYS A 52 -9.50 -13.38 1.11
C LYS A 52 -9.80 -12.46 2.28
N THR A 53 -10.65 -11.45 2.06
CA THR A 53 -11.00 -10.44 3.07
C THR A 53 -12.41 -10.69 3.62
N PHE A 54 -12.55 -10.68 4.94
CA PHE A 54 -13.84 -10.85 5.62
C PHE A 54 -14.06 -9.70 6.60
N VAL A 55 -15.24 -9.10 6.57
CA VAL A 55 -15.67 -8.08 7.55
C VAL A 55 -16.67 -8.74 8.49
N ARG A 56 -16.36 -8.77 9.79
CA ARG A 56 -17.16 -9.42 10.84
C ARG A 56 -17.10 -8.59 12.12
N GLN A 57 -18.10 -8.74 12.98
CA GLN A 57 -18.00 -8.26 14.36
C GLN A 57 -16.90 -9.05 15.08
N ARG A 58 -16.33 -8.44 16.12
CA ARG A 58 -15.25 -9.07 16.90
C ARG A 58 -15.79 -10.29 17.62
N ASP A 59 -15.24 -11.45 17.29
CA ASP A 59 -15.56 -12.74 17.91
C ASP A 59 -14.25 -13.45 18.27
N ALA A 60 -14.09 -13.78 19.55
CA ALA A 60 -12.88 -14.40 20.07
C ALA A 60 -12.68 -15.83 19.53
N GLU A 61 -13.75 -16.57 19.27
CA GLU A 61 -13.68 -17.93 18.75
C GLU A 61 -13.19 -17.92 17.29
N LEU A 62 -13.76 -17.04 16.47
CA LEU A 62 -13.34 -16.84 15.09
C LEU A 62 -11.89 -16.37 14.97
N ILE A 63 -11.46 -15.44 15.83
CA ILE A 63 -10.07 -14.98 15.86
C ILE A 63 -9.12 -16.15 16.21
N ARG A 64 -9.47 -16.96 17.22
CA ARG A 64 -8.69 -18.13 17.61
C ARG A 64 -8.59 -19.14 16.47
N GLU A 65 -9.71 -19.43 15.80
CA GLU A 65 -9.72 -20.35 14.66
C GLU A 65 -8.82 -19.85 13.53
N ALA A 66 -8.91 -18.56 13.18
CA ALA A 66 -8.11 -17.95 12.14
C ALA A 66 -6.60 -18.02 12.46
N ILE A 67 -6.22 -17.73 13.71
CA ILE A 67 -4.83 -17.83 14.18
C ILE A 67 -4.32 -19.27 14.10
N LEU A 68 -5.08 -20.23 14.64
CA LEU A 68 -4.68 -21.63 14.65
C LEU A 68 -4.56 -22.20 13.24
N ARG A 69 -5.43 -21.79 12.31
CA ARG A 69 -5.34 -22.19 10.90
C ARG A 69 -4.03 -21.73 10.27
N GLU A 70 -3.60 -20.50 10.53
CA GLU A 70 -2.36 -19.96 9.98
C GLU A 70 -1.12 -20.62 10.60
N ILE A 71 -1.12 -20.85 11.92
CA ILE A 71 -0.04 -21.55 12.62
C ILE A 71 0.10 -23.00 12.14
N LYS A 72 -1.03 -23.72 11.93
CA LYS A 72 -1.01 -25.09 11.38
C LYS A 72 -0.40 -25.18 9.98
N ARG A 73 -0.48 -24.10 9.20
CA ARG A 73 0.19 -23.99 7.89
C ARG A 73 1.69 -23.67 8.01
N GLY A 74 2.19 -23.40 9.22
CA GLY A 74 3.54 -22.88 9.46
C GLY A 74 3.69 -21.39 9.11
N GLY A 75 2.58 -20.66 9.01
CA GLY A 75 2.57 -19.22 8.71
C GLY A 75 2.69 -18.34 9.94
N GLN A 76 2.65 -17.02 9.72
CA GLN A 76 2.72 -15.99 10.74
C GLN A 76 1.46 -15.13 10.72
N VAL A 77 1.06 -14.61 11.89
CA VAL A 77 -0.12 -13.77 12.04
C VAL A 77 0.29 -12.36 12.43
N TYR A 78 -0.24 -11.36 11.73
CA TYR A 78 -0.22 -9.96 12.14
C TYR A 78 -1.55 -9.65 12.86
N PHE A 79 -1.46 -9.14 14.09
CA PHE A 79 -2.62 -8.68 14.88
C PHE A 79 -2.42 -7.19 15.19
N LEU A 80 -3.43 -6.37 14.87
CA LEU A 80 -3.39 -4.90 15.00
C LEU A 80 -4.37 -4.42 16.08
#